data_AF-A0ABC8KML6-F1
#
_entry.id   AF-A0ABC8KML6-F1
#
_cell.length_a   1.000
_cell.length_b   1.000
_cell.length_c   1.000
_cell.angle_alpha   90.00
_cell.angle_beta   90.00
_cell.angle_gamma   90.00
#
_symmetry.space_group_name_H-M   'P 1'
#
loop_
_entity.id
_entity.type
_entity.pdbx_description
1 polymer ?
#
loop_
_entity_poly.entity_id
_entity_poly.type
_entity_poly.pdbx_seq_one_letter_code
_entity_poly.pdbx_strand_id
1 'polypeptide(L)'
;MDQDTLDKKPDDALISLLNRLCDDPNNLVFIVSGRGKDPLSKWFGSCANLGISAEHGYFTRWNCDSPWETSVLPCDLGWKKIAKPVMKHYTEATDGSFIEEKESAMVWHHQEADPSFGSWQAKELLDHLESVLTNEPVVVKRGQDIVEVKPQ
;
A
#
# COMPACT_ATOMS: atom_id res chain seq x y z
N MET A 1 7.65 -18.76 14.75
CA MET A 1 6.46 -18.18 15.40
C MET A 1 5.78 -17.34 14.34
N ASP A 2 4.75 -17.92 13.74
CA ASP A 2 3.99 -17.40 12.61
C ASP A 2 3.27 -16.09 12.99
N GLN A 3 3.68 -14.97 12.38
CA GLN A 3 2.95 -13.70 12.49
C GLN A 3 2.19 -13.33 11.20
N ASP A 4 2.36 -14.06 10.10
CA ASP A 4 1.99 -13.54 8.77
C ASP A 4 0.77 -14.18 8.09
N THR A 5 -0.01 -14.96 8.85
CA THR A 5 -1.42 -15.28 8.51
C THR A 5 -2.41 -14.53 9.40
N LEU A 6 -1.99 -13.42 10.03
CA LEU A 6 -2.91 -12.54 10.74
C LEU A 6 -3.82 -11.88 9.71
N ASP A 7 -5.12 -12.18 9.79
CA ASP A 7 -6.14 -11.30 9.25
C ASP A 7 -5.90 -9.92 9.88
N LYS A 8 -5.29 -9.00 9.12
CA LYS A 8 -4.92 -7.65 9.57
C LYS A 8 -6.17 -6.76 9.71
N LYS A 9 -7.36 -7.36 9.69
CA LYS A 9 -8.64 -6.72 9.99
C LYS A 9 -8.60 -6.18 11.44
N PRO A 10 -9.09 -4.95 11.66
CA PRO A 10 -9.26 -4.40 13.00
C PRO A 10 -10.20 -5.27 13.85
N ASP A 11 -9.89 -5.40 15.14
CA ASP A 11 -10.77 -6.05 16.11
C ASP A 11 -11.95 -5.14 16.51
N ASP A 12 -12.98 -5.74 17.10
CA ASP A 12 -14.21 -5.01 17.47
C ASP A 12 -13.96 -3.95 18.56
N ALA A 13 -12.94 -4.14 19.39
CA ALA A 13 -12.57 -3.19 20.43
C ALA A 13 -11.97 -1.90 19.82
N LEU A 14 -11.11 -2.04 18.81
CA LEU A 14 -10.54 -0.96 18.04
C LEU A 14 -11.62 -0.20 17.25
N ILE A 15 -12.55 -0.91 16.61
CA ILE A 15 -13.69 -0.29 15.94
C ILE A 15 -14.55 0.51 16.93
N SER A 16 -14.82 -0.04 18.11
CA SER A 16 -15.60 0.65 19.15
C SER A 16 -14.88 1.89 19.68
N LEU A 17 -13.55 1.82 19.84
CA LEU A 17 -12.72 2.95 20.22
C LEU A 17 -12.74 4.05 19.16
N LEU A 18 -12.57 3.68 17.88
CA LEU A 18 -12.59 4.63 16.76
C LEU A 18 -13.95 5.33 16.69
N ASN A 19 -15.06 4.60 16.82
CA ASN A 19 -16.39 5.21 16.86
C ASN A 19 -16.53 6.22 17.99
N ARG A 20 -16.14 5.86 19.22
CA ARG A 20 -16.15 6.79 20.35
C ARG A 20 -15.32 8.04 20.12
N LEU A 21 -14.17 7.92 19.46
CA LEU A 21 -13.32 9.07 19.12
C LEU A 21 -13.99 9.95 18.05
N CYS A 22 -14.65 9.35 17.06
CA CYS A 22 -15.34 10.06 15.99
C CYS A 22 -16.70 10.65 16.40
N ASP A 23 -17.31 10.19 17.49
CA ASP A 23 -18.56 10.71 18.02
C ASP A 23 -18.39 12.05 18.78
N ASP A 24 -17.16 12.37 19.20
CA ASP A 24 -16.86 13.67 19.79
C ASP A 24 -16.72 14.74 18.68
N PRO A 25 -17.57 15.78 18.66
CA PRO A 25 -17.55 16.81 17.62
C PRO A 25 -16.26 17.65 17.61
N ASN A 26 -15.44 17.59 18.66
CA ASN A 26 -14.15 18.26 18.70
C ASN A 26 -13.02 17.46 18.02
N ASN A 27 -13.29 16.21 17.65
CA ASN A 27 -12.30 15.32 17.03
C ASN A 27 -12.54 15.19 15.52
N LEU A 28 -11.46 15.28 14.77
CA LEU A 28 -11.41 14.88 13.36
C LEU A 28 -10.42 13.73 13.23
N VAL A 29 -10.92 12.50 13.06
CA VAL A 29 -10.11 11.29 13.10
C VAL A 29 -9.89 10.76 11.69
N PHE A 30 -8.63 10.48 11.35
CA PHE A 30 -8.23 9.92 10.06
C PHE A 30 -7.32 8.69 10.23
N ILE A 31 -7.55 7.68 9.39
CA ILE A 31 -6.60 6.59 9.17
C ILE A 31 -5.83 6.88 7.88
N VAL A 32 -4.50 6.97 7.98
CA VAL A 32 -3.61 7.06 6.81
C VAL A 32 -2.93 5.72 6.62
N SER A 33 -3.08 5.13 5.44
CA SER A 33 -2.61 3.77 5.15
C SER A 33 -2.05 3.63 3.74
N GLY A 34 -1.06 2.75 3.58
CA GLY A 34 -0.56 2.32 2.27
C GLY A 34 -1.45 1.30 1.57
N ARG A 35 -2.54 0.85 2.21
CA ARG A 35 -3.50 -0.09 1.62
C ARG A 35 -4.43 0.60 0.62
N GLY A 36 -4.99 -0.18 -0.32
CA GLY A 36 -5.98 0.31 -1.28
C GLY A 36 -7.33 0.67 -0.64
N LYS A 37 -8.19 1.32 -1.43
CA LYS A 37 -9.53 1.79 -1.03
C LYS A 37 -10.44 0.66 -0.54
N ASP A 38 -10.45 -0.47 -1.25
CA ASP A 38 -11.40 -1.57 -1.01
C ASP A 38 -11.22 -2.26 0.36
N PRO A 39 -10.01 -2.72 0.75
CA PRO A 39 -9.82 -3.35 2.05
C PRO A 39 -10.12 -2.38 3.20
N LEU A 40 -9.72 -1.11 3.08
CA LEU A 40 -9.98 -0.10 4.12
C LEU A 40 -11.47 0.23 4.23
N SER A 41 -12.18 0.35 3.09
CA SER A 41 -13.63 0.58 3.08
C SER A 41 -14.36 -0.58 3.75
N LYS A 42 -13.94 -1.83 3.49
CA LYS A 42 -14.52 -3.02 4.09
C LYS A 42 -14.25 -3.11 5.59
N TRP A 43 -13.03 -2.81 6.02
CA TRP A 43 -12.62 -2.94 7.42
C TRP A 43 -13.24 -1.87 8.33
N PHE A 44 -13.41 -0.65 7.83
CA PHE A 44 -13.87 0.49 8.61
C PHE A 44 -15.27 0.99 8.19
N GLY A 45 -16.03 0.17 7.47
CA GLY A 45 -17.38 0.53 7.02
C GLY A 45 -18.39 0.75 8.14
N SER A 46 -18.11 0.26 9.36
CA SER A 46 -18.92 0.50 10.56
C SER A 46 -18.60 1.83 11.26
N CYS A 47 -17.57 2.56 10.82
CA CYS A 47 -17.18 3.85 11.36
C CYS A 47 -17.64 4.99 10.45
N ALA A 48 -18.89 5.45 10.65
CA ALA A 48 -19.54 6.42 9.76
C ALA A 48 -18.75 7.72 9.62
N ASN A 49 -18.25 8.27 10.73
CA ASN A 49 -17.57 9.57 10.79
C ASN A 49 -16.04 9.50 10.62
N LEU A 50 -15.50 8.32 10.27
CA LEU A 50 -14.06 8.14 10.14
C LEU A 50 -13.55 8.54 8.76
N GLY A 51 -12.60 9.48 8.73
CA GLY A 51 -11.85 9.80 7.52
C GLY A 51 -10.83 8.71 7.19
N ILE A 52 -10.66 8.40 5.90
CA ILE A 52 -9.68 7.41 5.45
C ILE A 52 -8.87 7.96 4.32
N SER A 53 -7.56 7.85 4.45
CA SER A 53 -6.59 8.13 3.41
C SER A 53 -5.88 6.85 2.98
N ALA A 54 -6.14 6.43 1.74
CA ALA A 54 -5.63 5.20 1.14
C ALA A 54 -4.44 5.49 0.21
N GLU A 55 -3.64 4.46 -0.05
CA GLU A 55 -2.46 4.51 -0.91
C GLU A 55 -1.51 5.69 -0.60
N HIS A 56 -1.17 5.85 0.68
CA HIS A 56 -0.25 6.89 1.18
C HIS A 56 -0.71 8.33 0.91
N GLY A 57 -2.02 8.60 0.90
CA GLY A 57 -2.52 9.95 0.67
C GLY A 57 -3.08 10.20 -0.72
N TYR A 58 -2.97 9.22 -1.62
CA TYR A 58 -3.43 9.38 -2.99
C TYR A 58 -4.95 9.42 -3.09
N PHE A 59 -5.66 8.67 -2.24
CA PHE A 59 -7.11 8.80 -2.11
C PHE A 59 -7.46 9.21 -0.69
N THR A 60 -8.39 10.13 -0.56
CA THR A 60 -8.94 10.53 0.73
C THR A 60 -10.46 10.53 0.66
N ARG A 61 -11.12 9.95 1.65
CA ARG A 61 -12.56 10.13 1.91
C ARG A 61 -12.73 10.73 3.30
N TRP A 62 -13.65 11.67 3.42
CA TRP A 62 -13.87 12.41 4.66
C TRP A 62 -14.73 11.66 5.68
N ASN A 63 -15.61 10.78 5.21
CA ASN A 63 -16.44 9.90 6.02
C ASN A 63 -16.91 8.71 5.17
N CYS A 64 -17.72 7.80 5.74
CA CYS A 64 -18.15 6.59 5.05
C CYS A 64 -19.04 6.85 3.82
N ASP A 65 -19.85 7.91 3.84
CA ASP A 65 -20.80 8.27 2.77
C ASP A 65 -20.20 9.23 1.73
N SER A 66 -19.02 9.78 2.00
CA SER A 66 -18.33 10.71 1.09
C SER A 66 -17.70 9.96 -0.07
N PRO A 67 -17.69 10.56 -1.28
CA PRO A 67 -16.91 10.02 -2.38
C PRO A 67 -15.42 10.05 -2.06
N TRP A 68 -14.67 9.14 -2.67
CA TRP A 68 -13.21 9.19 -2.64
C TRP A 68 -12.73 10.38 -3.49
N GLU A 69 -11.95 11.26 -2.88
CA GLU A 69 -11.23 12.33 -3.52
C GLU A 69 -9.84 11.83 -3.89
N THR A 70 -9.49 11.92 -5.16
CA THR A 70 -8.12 11.65 -5.61
C THR A 70 -7.30 12.90 -5.40
N SER A 71 -6.20 12.80 -4.66
CA SER A 71 -5.20 13.87 -4.57
C SER A 71 -4.67 14.12 -5.98
N VAL A 72 -5.06 15.25 -6.56
CA VAL A 72 -4.65 15.70 -7.89
C VAL A 72 -3.22 16.23 -7.83
N LEU A 73 -2.28 15.40 -7.40
CA LEU A 73 -0.91 15.60 -7.80
C LEU A 73 -0.83 15.08 -9.23
N PRO A 74 -0.34 15.88 -10.20
CA PRO A 74 0.04 15.37 -11.50
C PRO A 74 1.30 14.53 -11.30
N CYS A 75 1.15 13.39 -10.63
CA CYS A 75 2.18 12.39 -10.57
C CYS A 75 2.13 11.71 -11.93
N ASP A 76 3.08 12.05 -12.80
CA ASP A 76 3.26 11.34 -14.05
C ASP A 76 3.51 9.88 -13.70
N LEU A 77 2.48 9.04 -13.85
CA LEU A 77 2.57 7.59 -13.65
C LEU A 77 3.38 6.93 -14.78
N GLY A 78 4.07 7.69 -15.64
CA GLY A 78 5.04 7.23 -16.62
C GLY A 78 6.09 6.29 -16.03
N TRP A 79 6.53 6.53 -14.80
CA TRP A 79 7.46 5.64 -14.08
C TRP A 79 6.92 4.21 -13.94
N LYS A 80 5.60 3.99 -13.87
CA LYS A 80 5.02 2.63 -13.81
C LYS A 80 5.30 1.83 -15.07
N LYS A 81 5.40 2.50 -16.22
CA LYS A 81 5.76 1.85 -17.50
C LYS A 81 7.21 1.37 -17.51
N ILE A 82 8.08 1.99 -16.70
CA ILE A 82 9.49 1.61 -16.52
C ILE A 82 9.60 0.53 -15.44
N ALA A 83 8.93 0.71 -14.29
CA ALA A 83 9.00 -0.20 -13.15
C ALA A 83 8.36 -1.57 -13.42
N LYS A 84 7.22 -1.59 -14.13
CA LYS A 84 6.45 -2.81 -14.42
C LYS A 84 7.25 -3.91 -15.14
N PRO A 85 7.95 -3.65 -16.26
CA PRO A 85 8.74 -4.70 -16.92
C PRO A 85 9.88 -5.21 -16.04
N VAL A 86 10.51 -4.35 -15.23
CA VAL A 86 11.53 -4.77 -14.26
C VAL A 86 10.91 -5.70 -13.22
N MET A 87 9.85 -5.28 -12.52
CA MET A 87 9.18 -6.14 -11.54
C MET A 87 8.68 -7.47 -12.13
N LYS A 88 8.20 -7.46 -13.38
CA LYS A 88 7.77 -8.67 -14.08
C LYS A 88 8.91 -9.66 -14.27
N HIS A 89 10.09 -9.20 -14.65
CA HIS A 89 11.26 -10.06 -14.79
C HIS A 89 11.59 -10.81 -13.49
N TYR A 90 11.57 -10.11 -12.34
CA TYR A 90 11.80 -10.74 -11.04
C TYR A 90 10.66 -11.64 -10.61
N THR A 91 9.43 -11.33 -11.03
CA THR A 91 8.26 -12.17 -10.77
C THR A 91 8.34 -13.50 -11.51
N GLU A 92 8.73 -13.46 -12.79
CA GLU A 92 8.93 -14.66 -13.62
C GLU A 92 10.12 -15.51 -13.14
N ALA A 93 11.12 -14.88 -12.51
CA ALA A 93 12.30 -15.56 -11.98
C ALA A 93 12.14 -16.06 -10.53
N THR A 94 11.02 -15.74 -9.86
CA THR A 94 10.81 -16.04 -8.44
C THR A 94 9.45 -16.67 -8.22
N ASP A 95 9.41 -18.00 -8.14
CA ASP A 95 8.21 -18.75 -7.82
C ASP A 95 7.63 -18.31 -6.46
N GLY A 96 6.32 -18.12 -6.39
CA GLY A 96 5.62 -17.63 -5.19
C GLY A 96 5.65 -16.11 -5.03
N SER A 97 6.23 -15.36 -5.98
CA SER A 97 6.13 -13.90 -5.99
C SER A 97 5.01 -13.39 -6.90
N PHE A 98 4.51 -12.19 -6.63
CA PHE A 98 3.50 -11.53 -7.47
C PHE A 98 3.60 -10.01 -7.38
N ILE A 99 2.98 -9.32 -8.35
CA ILE A 99 2.91 -7.86 -8.39
C ILE A 99 1.49 -7.41 -8.04
N GLU A 100 1.38 -6.51 -7.07
CA GLU A 100 0.17 -5.75 -6.77
C GLU A 100 0.28 -4.36 -7.42
N GLU A 101 -0.48 -4.14 -8.49
CA GLU A 101 -0.60 -2.85 -9.16
C GLU A 101 -1.67 -2.00 -8.46
N LYS A 102 -1.24 -0.96 -7.75
CA LYS A 102 -2.13 0.05 -7.15
C LYS A 102 -2.31 1.23 -8.10
N GLU A 103 -3.18 2.19 -7.80
CA GLU A 103 -3.33 3.39 -8.64
C GLU A 103 -2.16 4.37 -8.49
N SER A 104 -1.60 4.51 -7.28
CA SER A 104 -0.46 5.39 -7.02
C SER A 104 0.87 4.67 -6.86
N ALA A 105 0.87 3.37 -6.56
CA ALA A 105 2.08 2.61 -6.25
C ALA A 105 2.16 1.28 -7.02
N MET A 106 3.31 0.62 -6.97
CA MET A 106 3.48 -0.77 -7.39
C MET A 106 4.23 -1.53 -6.30
N VAL A 107 3.73 -2.71 -5.94
CA VAL A 107 4.34 -3.52 -4.88
C VAL A 107 4.64 -4.91 -5.44
N TRP A 108 5.87 -5.36 -5.28
CA TRP A 108 6.26 -6.75 -5.53
C TRP A 108 6.29 -7.49 -4.18
N HIS A 109 5.54 -8.59 -4.10
CA HIS A 109 5.43 -9.43 -2.92
C HIS A 109 6.20 -10.72 -3.14
N HIS A 110 6.94 -11.16 -2.13
CA HIS A 110 7.72 -12.41 -2.18
C HIS A 110 7.53 -13.28 -0.93
N GLN A 111 6.41 -13.09 -0.22
CA GLN A 111 6.11 -13.79 1.02
C GLN A 111 5.92 -15.31 0.82
N GLU A 112 5.40 -15.74 -0.34
CA GLU A 112 5.21 -17.18 -0.65
C GLU A 112 6.43 -17.79 -1.38
N ALA A 113 7.46 -17.00 -1.64
CA ALA A 113 8.72 -17.48 -2.22
C ALA A 113 9.61 -18.12 -1.14
N ASP A 114 10.65 -18.85 -1.57
CA ASP A 114 11.69 -19.30 -0.64
C ASP A 114 12.29 -18.09 0.11
N PRO A 115 12.35 -18.08 1.45
CA PRO A 115 12.76 -16.88 2.20
C PRO A 115 14.17 -16.38 1.87
N SER A 116 15.10 -17.28 1.57
CA SER A 116 16.48 -16.91 1.26
C SER A 116 16.57 -16.35 -0.15
N PHE A 117 15.94 -17.03 -1.11
CA PHE A 117 15.94 -16.62 -2.51
C PHE A 117 15.10 -15.36 -2.74
N GLY A 118 13.91 -15.27 -2.16
CA GLY A 118 13.04 -14.09 -2.23
C GLY A 118 13.70 -12.85 -1.62
N SER A 119 14.39 -13.00 -0.48
CA SER A 119 15.17 -11.91 0.14
C SER A 119 16.33 -11.45 -0.74
N TRP A 120 17.00 -12.38 -1.42
CA TRP A 120 18.06 -12.08 -2.38
C TRP A 120 17.52 -11.35 -3.61
N GLN A 121 16.45 -11.86 -4.22
CA GLN A 121 15.76 -11.23 -5.34
C GLN A 121 15.20 -9.85 -4.98
N ALA A 122 14.67 -9.66 -3.78
CA ALA A 122 14.20 -8.36 -3.30
C ALA A 122 15.31 -7.31 -3.25
N LYS A 123 16.54 -7.72 -2.91
CA LYS A 123 17.71 -6.83 -2.89
C LYS A 123 18.12 -6.46 -4.31
N GLU A 124 18.25 -7.42 -5.20
CA GLU A 124 18.61 -7.17 -6.60
C GLU A 124 17.53 -6.32 -7.30
N LEU A 125 16.25 -6.58 -7.02
CA LEU A 125 15.14 -5.79 -7.54
C LEU A 125 15.17 -4.35 -7.03
N LEU A 126 15.49 -4.13 -5.75
CA LEU A 126 15.64 -2.79 -5.16
C LEU A 126 16.74 -2.02 -5.90
N ASP A 127 17.94 -2.58 -6.01
CA ASP A 127 19.09 -1.93 -6.64
C ASP A 127 18.81 -1.62 -8.14
N HIS A 128 18.16 -2.55 -8.84
CA HIS A 128 17.77 -2.37 -10.25
C HIS A 128 16.71 -1.26 -10.40
N LEU A 129 15.66 -1.26 -9.56
CA LEU A 129 14.63 -0.22 -9.60
C LEU A 129 15.18 1.16 -9.24
N GLU A 130 16.06 1.27 -8.24
CA GLU A 130 16.72 2.54 -7.89
C GLU A 130 17.55 3.07 -9.06
N SER A 131 18.25 2.20 -9.79
CA SER A 131 19.06 2.58 -10.94
C SER A 131 18.21 3.05 -12.14
N VAL A 132 17.09 2.39 -12.46
CA VAL A 132 16.28 2.76 -13.63
C VAL A 132 15.31 3.91 -13.35
N LEU A 133 14.93 4.11 -12.08
CA LEU A 133 14.02 5.17 -11.65
C LEU A 133 14.75 6.38 -11.04
N THR A 134 16.08 6.47 -11.17
CA THR A 134 16.87 7.56 -10.58
C THR A 134 16.40 8.97 -10.98
N ASN A 135 15.84 9.13 -12.18
CA ASN A 135 15.35 10.41 -12.71
C ASN A 135 13.84 10.61 -12.57
N GLU A 136 13.12 9.65 -11.98
CA GLU A 136 11.68 9.70 -11.78
C GLU A 136 11.36 10.22 -10.36
N PRO A 137 10.23 10.92 -10.15
CA PRO A 137 9.84 11.47 -8.84
C PRO A 137 9.26 10.39 -7.92
N VAL A 138 10.00 9.30 -7.72
CA VAL A 138 9.57 8.11 -6.98
C VAL A 138 10.63 7.63 -6.00
N VAL A 139 10.17 6.93 -4.98
CA VAL A 139 10.99 6.29 -3.96
C VAL A 139 10.74 4.79 -4.02
N VAL A 140 11.82 4.03 -4.12
CA VAL A 140 11.81 2.57 -3.98
C VAL A 140 12.12 2.24 -2.51
N LYS A 141 11.32 1.38 -1.89
CA LYS A 141 11.53 0.93 -0.52
C LYS A 141 11.35 -0.56 -0.40
N ARG A 142 12.26 -1.19 0.32
CA ARG A 142 12.11 -2.58 0.77
C ARG A 142 11.36 -2.62 2.11
N GLY A 143 10.30 -3.41 2.16
CA GLY A 143 9.56 -3.74 3.38
C GLY A 143 9.80 -5.18 3.81
N GLN A 144 9.00 -5.65 4.78
CA GLN A 144 8.97 -7.06 5.13
C GLN A 144 8.26 -7.84 4.03
N ASP A 145 9.00 -8.74 3.38
CA ASP A 145 8.57 -9.59 2.27
C ASP A 145 8.04 -8.85 1.02
N ILE A 146 8.35 -7.56 0.89
CA ILE A 146 7.90 -6.71 -0.22
C ILE A 146 8.97 -5.72 -0.71
N VAL A 147 8.84 -5.31 -1.97
CA VAL A 147 9.49 -4.13 -2.54
C VAL A 147 8.40 -3.20 -3.11
N GLU A 148 8.33 -1.97 -2.61
CA GLU A 148 7.33 -0.96 -2.98
C GLU A 148 7.99 0.19 -3.76
N VAL A 149 7.40 0.57 -4.89
CA VAL A 149 7.69 1.82 -5.59
C VAL A 149 6.49 2.73 -5.46
N LYS A 150 6.72 3.96 -5.00
CA LYS A 150 5.69 4.98 -4.84
C LYS A 150 6.22 6.38 -5.15
N PRO A 151 5.35 7.35 -5.45
CA PRO A 151 5.73 8.75 -5.56
C PRO A 151 6.42 9.25 -4.29
N GLN A 152 7.33 10.21 -4.46
CA GLN A 152 8.03 10.86 -3.36
C GLN A 152 7.09 11.65 -2.44
#